data_AF-A0A552WR69-F1
#
_entry.id   AF-A0A552WR69-F1
#
_cell.length_a   1.000
_cell.length_b   1.000
_cell.length_c   1.000
_cell.angle_alpha   90.00
_cell.angle_beta   90.00
_cell.angle_gamma   90.00
#
_symmetry.space_group_name_H-M   'P 1'
#
loop_
_entity.id
_entity.type
_entity.pdbx_description
1 polymer ?
#
loop_
_entity_poly.entity_id
_entity_poly.type
_entity_poly.pdbx_seq_one_letter_code
_entity_poly.pdbx_strand_id
1 'polypeptide(L)' 'MVADEQIQKWADEAEAGYDVEELKRRGRGRPGRGAEPMQVVAVRLTAEEIAAVDKLAQREHVSRSEAIRRALAAFAA' A
#
# COMPACT_ATOMS: atom_id res chain seq x y z
N MET A 1 -25.43 -0.27 18.22
CA MET A 1 -24.99 -0.83 19.51
C MET A 1 -24.80 -2.32 19.28
N VAL A 2 -23.70 -2.89 19.75
CA VAL A 2 -23.48 -4.35 19.65
C VAL A 2 -24.41 -5.03 20.64
N ALA A 3 -25.06 -6.12 20.25
CA ALA A 3 -25.95 -6.90 21.13
C ALA A 3 -25.12 -7.84 22.02
N ASP A 4 -25.58 -8.11 23.25
CA ASP A 4 -24.88 -8.97 24.20
C ASP A 4 -24.65 -10.39 23.66
N GLU A 5 -25.59 -10.90 22.88
CA GLU A 5 -25.47 -12.19 22.17
C GLU A 5 -24.28 -12.21 21.20
N GLN A 6 -24.00 -11.07 20.55
CA GLN A 6 -22.87 -10.96 19.63
C GLN A 6 -21.54 -10.86 20.37
N ILE A 7 -21.53 -10.25 21.55
CA ILE A 7 -20.36 -10.22 22.43
C ILE A 7 -20.06 -11.63 22.94
N GLN A 8 -21.08 -12.37 23.39
CA GLN A 8 -20.90 -13.73 23.87
C GLN A 8 -20.36 -14.65 22.79
N LYS A 9 -20.89 -14.55 21.56
CA LYS A 9 -20.39 -15.34 20.43
C LYS A 9 -18.90 -15.10 20.15
N TRP A 10 -18.45 -13.84 20.23
CA TRP A 10 -17.02 -13.52 20.05
C TRP A 10 -16.15 -14.00 21.22
N ALA A 11 -16.69 -14.00 22.44
CA ALA A 11 -15.99 -14.56 23.60
C ALA A 11 -15.81 -16.07 23.46
N ASP A 12 -16.88 -16.80 23.11
CA ASP A 12 -16.84 -18.25 22.90
C ASP A 12 -15.87 -18.63 21.77
N GLU A 13 -15.84 -17.84 20.69
CA GLU A 13 -14.90 -18.01 19.56
C GLU A 13 -13.44 -17.81 19.99
N ALA A 14 -13.18 -16.80 20.83
CA ALA A 14 -11.83 -16.54 21.34
C ALA A 14 -11.37 -17.61 22.35
N GLU A 15 -12.27 -18.11 23.20
CA GLU A 15 -11.99 -19.16 24.18
C GLU A 15 -11.79 -20.53 23.52
N ALA A 16 -12.51 -20.83 22.44
CA ALA A 16 -12.31 -22.02 21.62
C ALA A 16 -10.92 -22.07 20.96
N GLY A 17 -10.28 -20.90 20.79
CA GLY A 17 -8.97 -20.74 20.19
C GLY A 17 -9.02 -20.72 18.66
N TYR A 18 -8.16 -19.90 18.06
CA TYR A 18 -8.06 -19.79 16.61
C TYR A 18 -6.98 -20.72 16.05
N ASP A 19 -7.24 -21.31 14.89
CA ASP A 19 -6.19 -21.99 14.11
C ASP A 19 -5.20 -20.96 13.58
N VAL A 20 -4.04 -20.91 14.23
CA VAL A 20 -2.95 -19.99 13.91
C VAL A 20 -2.42 -20.22 12.49
N GLU A 21 -2.47 -21.45 11.97
CA GLU A 21 -1.98 -21.77 10.63
C GLU A 21 -2.97 -21.32 9.55
N GLU A 22 -4.28 -21.36 9.82
CA GLU A 22 -5.29 -20.75 8.96
C GLU A 22 -5.17 -19.21 8.93
N LEU A 23 -5.00 -18.57 10.10
CA LEU A 23 -4.79 -17.12 10.20
C LEU A 23 -3.50 -16.64 9.53
N LYS A 24 -2.44 -17.44 9.60
CA LYS A 24 -1.16 -17.16 8.92
C LYS A 24 -1.20 -17.43 7.43
N ARG A 25 -2.22 -18.13 6.91
CA ARG A 25 -2.41 -18.38 5.48
C ARG A 25 -2.80 -17.09 4.77
N ARG A 26 -1.85 -16.15 4.72
CA ARG A 26 -1.92 -14.95 3.89
C ARG A 26 -2.06 -15.45 2.47
N GLY A 27 -3.18 -15.12 1.82
CA GLY A 27 -3.35 -15.35 0.39
C GLY A 27 -2.20 -14.73 -0.42
N ARG A 28 -2.14 -14.96 -1.74
CA ARG A 28 -1.24 -14.21 -2.63
C ARG A 28 -1.34 -12.74 -2.23
N GLY A 29 -0.20 -12.15 -1.85
CA GLY A 29 -0.13 -10.79 -1.35
C GLY A 29 -0.72 -9.80 -2.36
N ARG A 30 -0.62 -8.50 -2.04
CA ARG A 30 -1.04 -7.45 -2.98
C ARG A 30 -0.52 -7.77 -4.39
N PRO A 31 -1.40 -7.80 -5.42
CA PRO A 31 -0.99 -8.09 -6.79
C PRO A 31 0.23 -7.24 -7.17
N GLY A 32 1.25 -7.89 -7.72
CA GLY A 32 2.41 -7.19 -8.28
C GLY A 32 1.93 -6.19 -9.34
N ARG A 33 2.53 -5.00 -9.36
CA ARG A 33 2.20 -3.94 -10.34
C ARG A 33 2.78 -4.22 -11.74
N GLY A 34 3.35 -5.39 -11.99
CA GLY A 34 3.94 -5.81 -13.25
C GLY A 34 4.12 -7.33 -13.30
N ALA A 35 4.54 -7.84 -14.45
CA ALA A 35 4.88 -9.26 -14.63
C ALA A 35 6.04 -9.69 -13.72
N GLU A 36 6.94 -8.75 -13.42
CA GLU A 36 8.10 -8.93 -12.56
C GLU A 36 8.03 -8.00 -11.33
N PRO A 37 8.76 -8.33 -10.25
CA PRO A 37 8.92 -7.44 -9.09
C PRO A 37 9.45 -6.07 -9.50
N MET A 38 8.94 -5.02 -8.85
CA MET A 38 9.38 -3.65 -9.11
C MET A 38 10.78 -3.42 -8.53
N GLN A 39 11.72 -2.99 -9.36
CA GLN A 39 13.07 -2.61 -8.92
C GLN A 39 13.05 -1.21 -8.31
N VAL A 40 13.72 -1.04 -7.16
CA VAL A 40 13.96 0.27 -6.55
C VAL A 40 15.25 0.85 -7.11
N VAL A 41 15.15 2.02 -7.74
CA VAL A 41 16.30 2.78 -8.26
C VAL A 41 16.49 4.02 -7.39
N ALA A 42 17.67 4.16 -6.77
CA ALA A 42 18.02 5.33 -5.98
C ALA A 42 18.47 6.48 -6.90
N VAL A 43 17.76 7.61 -6.87
CA VAL A 43 18.08 8.82 -7.64
C VAL A 43 18.47 9.92 -6.67
N ARG A 44 19.58 10.62 -6.96
CA ARG A 44 19.97 11.81 -6.20
C ARG A 44 19.26 13.02 -6.79
N LEU A 45 18.50 13.71 -5.94
CA LEU A 45 17.80 14.94 -6.28
C LEU A 45 18.25 16.01 -5.29
N THR A 46 18.40 17.23 -5.80
CA THR A 46 18.55 18.44 -4.99
C THR A 46 17.26 18.73 -4.22
N ALA A 47 17.35 19.56 -3.19
CA ALA A 47 16.18 19.98 -2.41
C ALA A 47 15.13 20.72 -3.29
N GLU A 48 15.60 21.48 -4.27
CA GLU A 48 14.74 22.20 -5.21
C GLU A 48 13.96 21.27 -6.13
N GLU A 49 14.61 20.23 -6.66
CA GLU A 49 13.96 19.21 -7.50
C GLU A 49 12.92 18.43 -6.71
N ILE A 50 13.21 18.06 -5.46
CA ILE A 50 12.23 17.40 -4.57
C ILE A 50 11.02 18.31 -4.36
N ALA A 51 11.24 19.59 -4.08
CA ALA A 51 10.15 20.55 -3.88
C ALA A 51 9.31 20.75 -5.15
N ALA A 52 9.91 20.71 -6.34
CA ALA A 52 9.20 20.78 -7.60
C ALA A 52 8.30 19.55 -7.82
N VAL A 53 8.81 18.34 -7.52
CA VAL A 53 8.01 17.10 -7.59
C VAL A 53 6.85 17.13 -6.58
N ASP A 54 7.08 17.65 -5.37
CA ASP A 54 6.02 17.76 -4.37
C ASP A 54 4.91 18.73 -4.77
N LYS A 55 5.25 19.88 -5.35
CA LYS A 55 4.27 20.82 -5.90
C LYS A 55 3.45 20.18 -7.02
N LEU A 56 4.10 19.41 -7.91
CA LEU A 56 3.44 18.67 -8.97
C LEU A 56 2.46 17.63 -8.39
N ALA A 57 2.92 16.84 -7.42
CA ALA A 57 2.12 15.81 -6.76
C ALA A 57 0.90 16.40 -6.04
N GLN A 58 1.06 17.54 -5.36
CA GLN A 58 -0.04 18.27 -4.72
C GLN A 58 -1.06 18.78 -5.73
N ARG A 59 -0.61 19.41 -6.82
CA ARG A 59 -1.49 19.94 -7.87
C ARG A 59 -2.34 18.86 -8.53
N GLU A 60 -1.77 17.66 -8.70
CA GLU A 60 -2.44 16.53 -9.34
C GLU A 60 -3.14 15.59 -8.36
N HIS A 61 -3.08 15.87 -7.06
CA HIS A 61 -3.62 15.01 -6.00
C HIS A 61 -3.13 13.55 -6.07
N VAL A 62 -1.85 13.36 -6.38
CA VAL A 62 -1.20 12.04 -6.47
C VAL A 62 -0.04 11.92 -5.50
N SER A 63 0.46 10.71 -5.30
CA SER A 63 1.70 10.51 -4.52
C SER A 63 2.92 11.03 -5.29
N ARG A 64 3.97 11.41 -4.56
CA ARG A 64 5.28 11.75 -5.14
C ARG A 64 5.78 10.69 -6.13
N SER A 65 5.68 9.41 -5.75
CA SER A 65 6.09 8.28 -6.58
C SER A 65 5.23 8.10 -7.84
N GLU A 66 3.97 8.52 -7.81
CA GLU A 66 3.11 8.53 -8.98
C GLU A 66 3.47 9.67 -9.93
N ALA A 67 3.69 10.88 -9.39
CA ALA A 67 4.15 12.02 -10.17
C ALA A 67 5.48 11.75 -10.89
N ILE A 68 6.45 11.14 -10.20
CA ILE A 68 7.74 10.73 -10.80
C ILE A 68 7.51 9.74 -11.95
N ARG A 69 6.66 8.73 -11.75
CA ARG A 69 6.39 7.73 -12.78
C ARG A 69 5.69 8.32 -14.01
N ARG A 70 4.76 9.25 -13.82
CA ARG A 70 4.11 9.99 -14.92
C ARG A 70 5.11 10.83 -15.70
N ALA A 71 6.01 11.53 -15.01
CA ALA A 71 7.07 12.31 -15.66
C ALA A 71 7.99 11.41 -16.51
N LEU A 72 8.38 10.24 -15.98
CA LEU A 72 9.18 9.26 -16.73
C LEU A 72 8.43 8.71 -17.94
N ALA A 73 7.14 8.37 -17.79
CA ALA A 73 6.31 7.87 -18.89
C ALA A 73 6.10 8.93 -19.98
N ALA A 74 5.93 10.20 -19.61
CA ALA A 74 5.79 11.31 -20.56
C ALA A 74 7.11 11.63 -21.29
N PHE A 75 8.25 11.44 -20.63
CA PHE A 75 9.57 11.68 -21.23
C PHE A 75 10.02 10.52 -22.15
N ALA A 76 9.65 9.29 -21.83
CA ALA A 76 10.02 8.09 -22.59
C ALA A 76 9.03 7.72 -23.70
N ALA A 77 7.98 8.53 -23.91
CA ALA A 77 7.01 8.37 -24.99
C ALA A 77 7.57 8.89 -26.33
#